data_AF-A0A965NW25-F1
#
_entry.id   AF-A0A965NW25-F1
#
_cell.length_a   1.000
_cell.length_b   1.000
_cell.length_c   1.000
_cell.angle_alpha   90.00
_cell.angle_beta   90.00
_cell.angle_gamma   90.00
#
_symmetry.space_group_name_H-M   'P 1'
#
loop_
_entity.id
_entity.type
_entity.pdbx_description
1 polymer ?
#
loop_
_entity_poly.entity_id
_entity_poly.type
_entity_poly.pdbx_seq_one_letter_code
_entity_poly.pdbx_strand_id
1 'polypeptide(L)' 'MPAWGFYVRHVKNLTIDNVTLTAQGKEYRPAIVLDDVQGATFSQMKYIEPESTKKKQVHVYKSSEVLLKK' A
#
# COMPACT_ATOMS: atom_id res chain seq x y z
N MET A 1 -3.43 -13.23 -0.79
CA MET A 1 -2.08 -12.77 -0.40
C MET A 1 -2.24 -11.57 0.51
N PRO A 2 -1.85 -11.65 1.80
CA PRO A 2 -1.93 -10.51 2.72
C PRO A 2 -0.84 -9.48 2.42
N ALA A 3 -1.08 -8.22 2.80
CA ALA A 3 -0.06 -7.17 2.84
C ALA A 3 0.83 -7.34 4.08
N TRP A 4 2.05 -6.78 4.08
CA TRP A 4 2.83 -6.67 5.31
C TRP A 4 2.55 -5.38 6.10
N GLY A 5 2.01 -4.34 5.45
CA GLY A 5 1.61 -3.08 6.08
C GLY A 5 0.09 -2.93 6.20
N PHE A 6 -0.57 -2.45 5.14
CA PHE A 6 -2.01 -2.22 5.13
C PHE A 6 -2.74 -3.18 4.20
N TYR A 7 -3.73 -3.88 4.73
CA TYR A 7 -4.74 -4.57 3.93
C TYR A 7 -6.07 -3.82 4.08
N VAL A 8 -6.50 -3.14 3.02
CA VAL A 8 -7.72 -2.33 3.01
C VAL A 8 -8.75 -2.99 2.13
N ARG A 9 -9.95 -3.22 2.67
CA ARG A 9 -11.03 -3.90 1.97
C ARG A 9 -12.39 -3.26 2.20
N HIS A 10 -13.20 -3.14 1.14
CA HIS A 10 -14.56 -2.57 1.18
C HIS A 10 -14.59 -1.13 1.73
N VAL A 11 -13.66 -0.29 1.27
CA VAL A 11 -13.51 1.11 1.72
C VAL A 11 -13.83 2.08 0.58
N LYS A 12 -14.41 3.23 0.91
CA LYS A 12 -14.58 4.34 -0.02
C LYS A 12 -13.85 5.59 0.46
N ASN A 13 -13.28 6.35 -0.46
CA ASN A 13 -12.60 7.63 -0.21
C ASN A 13 -11.47 7.56 0.85
N LEU A 14 -10.57 6.59 0.69
CA LEU A 14 -9.39 6.47 1.55
C LEU A 14 -8.36 7.57 1.19
N THR A 15 -7.84 8.28 2.19
CA THR A 15 -6.66 9.15 2.04
C THR A 15 -5.58 8.73 3.02
N ILE A 16 -4.39 8.47 2.52
CA ILE A 16 -3.18 8.22 3.32
C ILE A 16 -2.13 9.25 2.90
N ASP A 17 -1.72 10.08 3.86
CA ASP A 17 -0.79 11.18 3.62
C ASP A 17 0.38 11.14 4.61
N ASN A 18 1.60 11.29 4.09
CA ASN A 18 2.84 11.39 4.86
C ASN A 18 3.07 10.22 5.84
N VAL A 19 2.76 9.00 5.41
CA VAL A 19 2.93 7.79 6.22
C VAL A 19 4.22 7.05 5.87
N THR A 20 4.94 6.61 6.90
CA THR A 20 6.11 5.73 6.77
C THR A 20 5.77 4.34 7.30
N LEU A 21 5.95 3.32 6.47
CA LEU A 21 5.83 1.91 6.84
C LEU A 21 7.22 1.29 6.94
N THR A 22 7.52 0.66 8.08
CA THR A 22 8.82 0.02 8.34
C THR A 22 8.62 -1.46 8.59
N ALA A 23 9.21 -2.31 7.76
CA ALA A 23 9.25 -3.74 7.99
C ALA A 23 10.35 -4.10 9.01
N GLN A 24 10.08 -5.12 9.83
CA GLN A 24 11.06 -5.62 10.81
C GLN A 24 12.23 -6.39 10.16
N GLY A 25 12.04 -6.87 8.94
CA GLY A 25 13.03 -7.64 8.20
C GLY A 25 12.62 -7.77 6.74
N LYS A 26 13.22 -8.75 6.05
CA LYS A 26 12.95 -9.00 4.63
C LYS A 26 11.50 -9.42 4.42
N GLU A 27 10.78 -8.66 3.58
CA GLU A 27 9.39 -8.93 3.23
C GLU A 27 9.25 -9.16 1.73
N TYR A 28 8.49 -10.18 1.32
CA TYR A 28 8.27 -10.48 -0.11
C TYR A 28 6.89 -10.02 -0.59
N ARG A 29 5.99 -9.73 0.36
CA ARG A 29 4.62 -9.29 0.10
C ARG A 29 4.61 -7.80 -0.26
N PRO A 30 3.57 -7.27 -0.91
CA PRO A 30 3.39 -5.82 -1.03
C PRO A 30 3.14 -5.17 0.34
N ALA A 31 3.56 -3.92 0.50
CA ALA A 31 3.25 -3.12 1.70
C ALA A 31 1.76 -2.85 1.86
N ILE A 32 1.07 -2.62 0.75
CA ILE A 32 -0.33 -2.21 0.72
C ILE A 32 -1.09 -3.10 -0.25
N VAL A 33 -2.25 -3.59 0.18
CA VAL A 33 -3.22 -4.29 -0.65
C VAL A 33 -4.56 -3.58 -0.54
N LEU A 34 -5.12 -3.24 -1.68
CA LEU A 34 -6.47 -2.69 -1.82
C LEU A 34 -7.36 -3.75 -2.46
N ASP A 35 -8.48 -4.06 -1.81
CA ASP A 35 -9.47 -5.04 -2.27
C ASP A 35 -10.88 -4.43 -2.22
N ASP A 36 -11.51 -4.21 -3.37
CA ASP A 36 -12.81 -3.51 -3.45
C ASP A 36 -12.80 -2.14 -2.74
N VAL A 37 -11.84 -1.29 -3.13
CA VAL A 37 -11.72 0.09 -2.66
C VAL A 37 -12.14 1.05 -3.77
N GLN A 38 -12.99 2.02 -3.43
CA GLN A 38 -13.50 3.03 -4.38
C GLN A 38 -12.99 4.41 -3.96
N GLY A 39 -12.01 4.94 -4.70
CA GLY A 39 -11.38 6.22 -4.38
C GLY A 39 -10.32 6.06 -3.28
N ALA A 40 -9.05 5.96 -3.66
CA ALA A 40 -7.94 5.90 -2.71
C ALA A 40 -6.81 6.84 -3.13
N THR A 41 -6.38 7.75 -2.24
CA THR A 41 -5.28 8.67 -2.49
C THR A 41 -4.14 8.39 -1.52
N PHE A 42 -2.94 8.23 -2.07
CA PHE A 42 -1.70 8.07 -1.32
C PHE A 42 -0.75 9.21 -1.68
N SER A 43 -0.24 9.92 -0.67
CA SER A 43 0.74 11.00 -0.84
C SER A 43 1.86 10.87 0.17
N GLN A 44 3.08 11.19 -0.26
CA GLN A 44 4.28 11.19 0.59
C GLN A 44 4.53 9.87 1.34
N MET A 45 4.26 8.75 0.67
CA MET A 45 4.46 7.42 1.24
C MET A 45 5.93 7.03 1.29
N LYS A 46 6.40 6.54 2.43
CA LYS A 46 7.73 5.96 2.60
C LYS A 46 7.63 4.49 3.00
N TYR A 47 8.45 3.66 2.39
CA TYR A 47 8.53 2.23 2.66
C TYR A 47 9.97 1.89 3.02
N ILE A 48 10.19 1.49 4.27
CA ILE A 48 11.50 1.10 4.77
C ILE A 48 11.47 -0.43 4.92
N GLU A 49 12.22 -1.10 4.07
CA GLU A 49 12.34 -2.55 4.09
C GLU A 49 13.82 -2.95 4.04
N PRO A 50 14.33 -3.58 5.10
CA PRO A 50 15.68 -4.13 5.07
C PRO A 50 15.79 -5.23 4.01
N GLU A 51 16.84 -5.20 3.19
CA GLU A 51 17.22 -6.31 2.29
C GLU A 51 16.22 -6.68 1.18
N SER A 52 15.16 -5.89 0.97
CA SER A 52 14.20 -6.05 -0.11
C SER A 52 14.65 -5.31 -1.38
N THR A 53 14.73 -6.01 -2.50
CA THR A 53 14.95 -5.43 -3.83
C THR A 53 13.64 -4.90 -4.42
N LYS A 54 13.73 -3.78 -5.17
CA LYS A 54 12.65 -3.05 -5.86
C LYS A 54 11.42 -3.91 -6.23
N LYS A 55 10.44 -3.96 -5.34
CA LYS A 55 9.14 -4.63 -5.56
C LYS A 55 8.00 -3.61 -5.64
N LYS A 56 6.88 -4.02 -6.21
CA LYS A 56 5.67 -3.21 -6.24
C LYS A 56 5.06 -3.15 -4.83
N GLN A 57 5.05 -1.96 -4.24
CA GLN A 57 4.59 -1.77 -2.85
C GLN A 57 3.08 -1.77 -2.69
N VAL A 58 2.35 -1.41 -3.74
CA VAL A 58 0.88 -1.33 -3.72
C VAL A 58 0.29 -2.35 -4.68
N HIS A 59 -0.52 -3.27 -4.16
CA HIS A 59 -1.33 -4.20 -4.93
C HIS A 59 -2.78 -3.73 -4.91
N VAL A 60 -3.42 -3.75 -6.08
CA VAL A 60 -4.78 -3.23 -6.26
C VAL A 60 -5.63 -4.32 -6.90
N TYR A 61 -6.74 -4.68 -6.26
CA TYR A 61 -7.66 -5.71 -6.71
C TYR A 61 -9.10 -5.20 -6.62
N LYS A 62 -9.87 -5.36 -7.71
CA LYS A 62 -11.29 -4.93 -7.81
C LYS A 62 -11.57 -3.51 -7.32
N SER A 63 -10.57 -2.63 -7.38
CA SER A 63 -10.65 -1.28 -6.84
C SER A 63 -10.59 -0.26 -7.97
N SER A 64 -11.23 0.89 -7.79
CA SER A 64 -11.30 1.98 -8.76
C SER A 64 -10.77 3.28 -8.15
N GLU A 65 -10.34 4.22 -9.02
CA GLU A 65 -9.94 5.57 -8.62
C GLU A 65 -8.78 5.61 -7.60
N VAL A 66 -7.74 4.80 -7.84
CA VAL A 66 -6.53 4.77 -7.01
C VAL A 66 -5.49 5.76 -7.53
N LEU A 67 -5.17 6.77 -6.73
CA LEU A 67 -4.19 7.82 -7.00
C LEU A 67 -2.96 7.66 -6.12
N LEU A 68 -1.80 7.45 -6.76
CA LEU A 68 -0.50 7.39 -6.10
C LEU A 68 0.28 8.66 -6.44
N LYS A 69 0.36 9.61 -5.50
CA LYS A 69 1.15 10.84 -5.62
C LYS A 69 2.56 10.55 -5.12
N LYS A 70 3.56 10.94 -5.93
CA LYS A 70 4.98 10.81 -5.58
C LYS A 70 5.42 11.89 -4.61
#